data_AF-A9AUN4-F1
#
_entry.id   AF-A9AUN4-F1
#
_cell.length_a   1.000
_cell.length_b   1.000
_cell.length_c   1.000
_cell.angle_alpha   90.00
_cell.angle_beta   90.00
_cell.angle_gamma   90.00
#
_symmetry.space_group_name_H-M   'P 1'
#
loop_
_entity.id
_entity.type
_entity.pdbx_description
1 polymer ?
#
loop_
_entity_poly.entity_id
_entity_poly.type
_entity_poly.pdbx_seq_one_letter_code
_entity_poly.pdbx_strand_id
1 'polypeptide(L)'
;MSINATRIIRKRIIFKAELVLTSAAVFSNGDSDPIIDMMILRDSCEPQKALLPGSSLAGALRSYLKDITKDDTAIDKLFGCIGDEEVGEYFGQSRLLISDAVSREPIQAELRDGVRIDHATRTAADQAKYDLEVLPAGTCFSLELEFIVLEEVPTINLLPLVVQALHGLQTGQISLGMKKNRGLGQCSVKGWDIYEIDMTKPTEIFGWLERDDKNPIPTAAQHSNLYDYFGFQPADASRYPVTLTANFTFADDAMLIRSALQTNNLEDLINNPDDQTVSKKIPDPVHLQTRVDGTLQPVIPGTSWAGVLRHRALRILNTLKVATAEQQLDELFGFVIEQQAKAQASRIMIKDSIIQHPATEPLVQNRIAIDRFTGGAFDGALFSEMPVWKTDQTCVTLEISIKPPRPKKEAQQDQQKPEDTPQPDPKPTPKFNQAEVGLLLLLLKDLWTGDLAIGGTSSIGRGRLQGLEATLTVDGAEFCFKQATDGIGSLHITGTGKRDQLQMYVEAIGASS
;
A
#
# COMPACT_ATOMS: atom_id res chain seq x y z
N MET A 1 -40.00 21.16 15.06
CA MET A 1 -39.06 22.30 14.99
C MET A 1 -38.22 22.29 16.26
N SER A 2 -37.08 21.61 16.21
CA SER A 2 -36.14 21.59 17.34
C SER A 2 -35.29 22.86 17.27
N ILE A 3 -35.22 23.58 18.37
CA ILE A 3 -34.43 24.80 18.54
C ILE A 3 -32.97 24.46 18.19
N ASN A 4 -32.38 25.21 17.27
CA ASN A 4 -30.95 25.15 16.93
C ASN A 4 -30.13 25.24 18.22
N ALA A 5 -29.63 24.11 18.71
CA ALA A 5 -28.61 24.09 19.75
C ALA A 5 -27.38 24.77 19.16
N THR A 6 -27.14 26.03 19.53
CA THR A 6 -25.95 26.78 19.14
C THR A 6 -24.74 26.01 19.61
N ARG A 7 -23.93 25.50 18.68
CA ARG A 7 -22.69 24.80 19.00
C ARG A 7 -21.68 25.81 19.53
N ILE A 8 -21.39 25.75 20.82
CA ILE A 8 -20.37 26.59 21.45
C ILE A 8 -19.02 25.93 21.19
N ILE A 9 -18.18 26.59 20.39
CA ILE A 9 -16.81 26.17 20.14
C ILE A 9 -15.96 26.70 21.28
N ARG A 10 -15.33 25.81 22.05
CA ARG A 10 -14.47 26.17 23.18
C ARG A 10 -13.03 26.35 22.75
N LYS A 11 -12.52 25.46 21.90
CA LYS A 11 -11.12 25.42 21.50
C LYS A 11 -10.98 24.93 20.06
N ARG A 12 -10.01 25.47 19.34
CA ARG A 12 -9.54 24.95 18.05
C ARG A 12 -8.10 24.48 18.23
N ILE A 13 -7.81 23.26 17.77
CA ILE A 13 -6.46 22.71 17.79
C ILE A 13 -6.04 22.48 16.34
N ILE A 14 -5.00 23.18 15.89
CA ILE A 14 -4.48 23.07 14.53
C ILE A 14 -3.21 22.23 14.56
N PHE A 15 -3.18 21.22 13.70
CA PHE A 15 -2.05 20.33 13.49
C PHE A 15 -1.45 20.63 12.12
N LYS A 16 -0.19 21.04 12.09
CA LYS A 16 0.58 21.21 10.86
C LYS A 16 1.73 20.23 10.81
N ALA A 17 2.02 19.71 9.62
CA ALA A 17 3.12 18.79 9.41
C ALA A 17 3.55 18.74 7.95
N GLU A 18 4.79 18.33 7.72
CA GLU A 18 5.27 17.91 6.40
C GLU A 18 5.09 16.40 6.26
N LEU A 19 4.23 15.99 5.33
CA LEU A 19 4.08 14.60 4.92
C LEU A 19 5.03 14.31 3.77
N VAL A 20 5.79 13.23 3.90
CA VAL A 20 6.75 12.77 2.88
C VAL A 20 6.29 11.41 2.37
N LEU A 21 6.18 11.26 1.05
CA LEU A 21 5.99 9.96 0.42
C LEU A 21 7.25 9.11 0.57
N THR A 22 7.15 7.92 1.13
CA THR A 22 8.26 6.96 1.24
C THR A 22 8.24 5.91 0.13
N SER A 23 7.14 5.83 -0.62
CA SER A 23 7.06 5.07 -1.87
C SER A 23 6.30 5.87 -2.93
N ALA A 24 6.38 5.43 -4.19
CA ALA A 24 5.65 6.06 -5.27
C ALA A 24 4.13 6.08 -4.98
N ALA A 25 3.41 7.14 -5.35
CA ALA A 25 1.98 7.28 -5.06
C ALA A 25 1.17 7.69 -6.28
N VAL A 26 -0.11 7.30 -6.31
CA VAL A 26 -1.06 7.72 -7.34
C VAL A 26 -2.26 8.37 -6.67
N PHE A 27 -2.41 9.67 -6.88
CA PHE A 27 -3.58 10.44 -6.47
C PHE A 27 -4.36 10.79 -7.73
N SER A 28 -5.39 10.03 -8.04
CA SER A 28 -6.21 10.23 -9.24
C SER A 28 -7.68 10.38 -8.85
N ASN A 29 -8.44 11.15 -9.64
CA ASN A 29 -9.90 11.22 -9.58
C ASN A 29 -10.58 10.19 -10.49
N GLY A 30 -9.81 9.37 -11.22
CA GLY A 30 -10.34 8.41 -12.19
C GLY A 30 -10.58 8.98 -13.58
N ASP A 31 -10.18 10.21 -13.86
CA ASP A 31 -10.12 10.73 -15.23
C ASP A 31 -8.96 10.08 -15.99
N SER A 32 -9.23 9.69 -17.23
CA SER A 32 -8.27 9.10 -18.17
C SER A 32 -8.06 10.02 -19.36
N ASP A 33 -6.82 10.15 -19.82
CA ASP A 33 -6.46 10.78 -21.10
C ASP A 33 -6.26 9.67 -22.16
N PRO A 34 -6.50 9.89 -23.47
CA PRO A 34 -6.18 8.92 -24.52
C PRO A 34 -4.74 8.37 -24.50
N ILE A 35 -3.78 9.04 -23.84
CA ILE A 35 -2.37 8.62 -23.77
C ILE A 35 -2.00 7.98 -22.41
N ILE A 36 -2.67 8.36 -21.32
CA ILE A 36 -2.36 7.87 -19.96
C ILE A 36 -3.67 7.45 -19.27
N ASP A 37 -3.74 6.19 -18.85
CA ASP A 37 -4.94 5.63 -18.24
C ASP A 37 -5.27 6.24 -16.88
N MET A 38 -4.25 6.59 -16.09
CA MET A 38 -4.41 7.19 -14.76
C MET A 38 -3.44 8.35 -14.52
N MET A 39 -3.97 9.57 -14.55
CA MET A 39 -3.20 10.79 -14.29
C MET A 39 -3.23 11.19 -12.82
N ILE A 40 -2.16 11.86 -12.38
CA ILE A 40 -2.13 12.47 -11.04
C ILE A 40 -2.90 13.79 -11.00
N LEU A 41 -3.54 14.04 -9.86
CA LEU A 41 -4.20 15.28 -9.54
C LEU A 41 -3.19 16.40 -9.35
N ARG A 42 -3.43 17.52 -10.02
CA ARG A 42 -2.62 18.74 -9.97
C ARG A 42 -3.43 19.88 -9.41
N ASP A 43 -2.75 20.83 -8.80
CA ASP A 43 -3.42 22.04 -8.33
C ASP A 43 -3.86 22.91 -9.51
N SER A 44 -5.04 23.54 -9.39
CA SER A 44 -5.59 24.37 -10.47
C SER A 44 -4.92 25.74 -10.57
N CYS A 45 -4.34 26.23 -9.48
CA CYS A 45 -3.61 27.50 -9.46
C CYS A 45 -2.13 27.31 -9.83
N GLU A 46 -1.54 26.19 -9.44
CA GLU A 46 -0.17 25.78 -9.74
C GLU A 46 -0.14 24.39 -10.41
N PRO A 47 -0.40 24.28 -11.73
CA PRO A 47 -0.50 23.01 -12.45
C PRO A 47 0.76 22.12 -12.38
N GLN A 48 1.91 22.71 -12.06
CA GLN A 48 3.18 22.04 -11.87
C GLN A 48 3.32 21.35 -10.51
N LYS A 49 2.35 21.51 -9.60
CA LYS A 49 2.33 20.89 -8.27
C LYS A 49 1.21 19.86 -8.17
N ALA A 50 1.45 18.80 -7.41
CA ALA A 50 0.43 17.81 -7.13
C ALA A 50 -0.53 18.28 -6.05
N LEU A 51 -1.78 17.87 -6.18
CA LEU A 51 -2.83 18.07 -5.20
C LEU A 51 -3.08 16.76 -4.45
N LEU A 52 -3.00 16.82 -3.12
CA LEU A 52 -3.54 15.82 -2.21
C LEU A 52 -4.86 16.36 -1.66
N PRO A 53 -6.02 15.85 -2.12
CA PRO A 53 -7.31 16.32 -1.62
C PRO A 53 -7.48 15.97 -0.15
N GLY A 54 -7.98 16.91 0.65
CA GLY A 54 -8.31 16.74 2.06
C GLY A 54 -9.34 15.63 2.27
N SER A 55 -10.24 15.42 1.30
CA SER A 55 -11.18 14.29 1.29
C SER A 55 -10.48 12.93 1.19
N SER A 56 -9.39 12.82 0.42
CA SER A 56 -8.59 11.60 0.31
C SER A 56 -7.87 11.29 1.61
N LEU A 57 -7.31 12.31 2.25
CA LEU A 57 -6.67 12.19 3.56
C LEU A 57 -7.70 11.85 4.65
N ALA A 58 -8.87 12.50 4.66
CA ALA A 58 -9.97 12.21 5.57
C ALA A 58 -10.43 10.75 5.45
N GLY A 59 -10.62 10.26 4.22
CA GLY A 59 -11.00 8.88 3.96
C GLY A 59 -9.94 7.89 4.44
N ALA A 60 -8.65 8.20 4.27
CA ALA A 60 -7.56 7.37 4.75
C ALA A 60 -7.50 7.30 6.29
N LEU A 61 -7.60 8.44 6.96
CA LEU A 61 -7.62 8.51 8.43
C LEU A 61 -8.84 7.80 9.01
N ARG A 62 -10.03 8.04 8.44
CA ARG A 62 -11.27 7.36 8.84
C ARG A 62 -11.15 5.84 8.69
N SER A 63 -10.63 5.37 7.54
CA SER A 63 -10.42 3.94 7.31
C SER A 63 -9.40 3.33 8.27
N TYR A 64 -8.34 4.05 8.61
CA TYR A 64 -7.35 3.58 9.57
C TYR A 64 -7.93 3.45 10.97
N LEU A 65 -8.69 4.44 11.44
CA LEU A 65 -9.36 4.36 12.74
C LEU A 65 -10.36 3.20 12.80
N LYS A 66 -11.10 2.92 11.72
CA LYS A 66 -11.99 1.75 11.66
C LYS A 66 -11.26 0.41 11.74
N ASP A 67 -10.01 0.34 11.27
CA ASP A 67 -9.22 -0.88 11.34
C ASP A 67 -8.75 -1.18 12.77
N ILE A 68 -8.44 -0.14 13.57
CA ILE A 68 -7.78 -0.27 14.88
C ILE A 68 -8.72 -0.03 16.07
N THR A 69 -9.80 0.73 15.86
CA THR A 69 -10.83 1.02 16.87
C THR A 69 -12.17 0.51 16.38
N LYS A 70 -12.97 -0.07 17.29
CA LYS A 70 -14.32 -0.58 16.99
C LYS A 70 -15.43 0.41 17.38
N ASP A 71 -15.08 1.68 17.58
CA ASP A 71 -16.01 2.74 17.98
C ASP A 71 -16.46 3.55 16.75
N ASP A 72 -17.32 2.93 15.94
CA ASP A 72 -17.86 3.58 14.73
C ASP A 72 -18.59 4.90 15.04
N THR A 73 -19.24 5.00 16.22
CA THR A 73 -19.98 6.21 16.62
C THR A 73 -19.03 7.39 16.85
N ALA A 74 -17.91 7.17 17.53
CA ALA A 74 -16.92 8.23 17.75
C ALA A 74 -16.21 8.62 16.45
N ILE A 75 -15.93 7.65 15.56
CA ILE A 75 -15.36 7.91 14.23
C ILE A 75 -16.31 8.76 13.38
N ASP A 76 -17.61 8.43 13.38
CA ASP A 76 -18.61 9.17 12.62
C ASP A 76 -18.82 10.58 13.18
N LYS A 77 -18.73 10.78 14.50
CA LYS A 77 -18.69 12.13 15.09
C LYS A 77 -17.43 12.91 14.70
N LEU A 78 -16.29 12.23 14.53
CA LEU A 78 -15.03 12.88 14.19
C LEU A 78 -15.01 13.39 12.75
N PHE A 79 -15.42 12.56 11.79
CA PHE A 79 -15.38 12.85 10.34
C PHE A 79 -16.72 13.31 9.75
N GLY A 80 -17.80 13.21 10.51
CA GLY A 80 -19.15 13.46 10.06
C GLY A 80 -19.81 12.23 9.42
N CYS A 81 -21.14 12.27 9.38
CA CYS A 81 -21.99 11.28 8.74
C CYS A 81 -23.11 11.97 7.95
N ILE A 82 -23.42 11.39 6.79
CA ILE A 82 -24.61 11.73 6.01
C ILE A 82 -25.64 10.69 6.42
N GLY A 83 -26.72 11.12 7.08
CA GLY A 83 -27.84 10.24 7.39
C GLY A 83 -28.72 10.02 6.16
N ASP A 84 -29.56 9.00 6.21
CA ASP A 84 -30.64 8.82 5.25
C ASP A 84 -31.90 9.57 5.73
N GLU A 85 -32.36 10.58 4.97
CA GLU A 85 -33.53 11.41 5.33
C GLU A 85 -34.81 10.56 5.45
N GLU A 86 -34.91 9.48 4.67
CA GLU A 86 -36.08 8.59 4.67
C GLU A 86 -36.17 7.72 5.94
N VAL A 87 -35.04 7.49 6.62
CA VAL A 87 -34.94 6.62 7.80
C VAL A 87 -34.84 7.42 9.11
N GLY A 88 -34.81 8.76 9.01
CA GLY A 88 -34.69 9.65 10.18
C GLY A 88 -33.32 9.59 10.86
N GLU A 89 -32.27 9.26 10.11
CA GLU A 89 -30.92 9.13 10.65
C GLU A 89 -30.23 10.49 10.90
N TYR A 90 -29.28 10.48 11.82
CA TYR A 90 -28.58 11.67 12.29
C TYR A 90 -27.57 12.21 11.26
N PHE A 91 -27.69 13.50 10.90
CA PHE A 91 -26.67 14.25 10.16
C PHE A 91 -25.66 14.86 11.12
N GLY A 92 -24.43 14.35 11.09
CA GLY A 92 -23.33 14.83 11.92
C GLY A 92 -22.32 15.62 11.11
N GLN A 93 -22.06 16.88 11.48
CA GLN A 93 -20.94 17.64 10.89
C GLN A 93 -19.62 17.13 11.47
N SER A 94 -18.58 17.06 10.63
CA SER A 94 -17.21 16.72 11.04
C SER A 94 -16.69 17.67 12.13
N ARG A 95 -15.96 17.10 13.11
CA ARG A 95 -15.16 17.87 14.08
C ARG A 95 -13.72 18.04 13.66
N LEU A 96 -13.25 17.24 12.70
CA LEU A 96 -11.93 17.35 12.11
C LEU A 96 -12.06 17.93 10.70
N LEU A 97 -11.58 19.16 10.54
CA LEU A 97 -11.44 19.80 9.25
C LEU A 97 -10.07 19.45 8.67
N ILE A 98 -10.04 19.07 7.41
CA ILE A 98 -8.82 18.61 6.74
C ILE A 98 -8.71 19.42 5.45
N SER A 99 -7.69 20.26 5.40
CA SER A 99 -7.43 21.09 4.23
C SER A 99 -6.81 20.26 3.11
N ASP A 100 -7.05 20.68 1.88
CA ASP A 100 -6.28 20.20 0.73
C ASP A 100 -4.81 20.57 0.91
N ALA A 101 -3.92 19.69 0.48
CA ALA A 101 -2.48 19.90 0.56
C ALA A 101 -1.87 19.89 -0.83
N VAL A 102 -1.00 20.85 -1.10
CA VAL A 102 -0.28 20.97 -2.37
C VAL A 102 1.17 20.55 -2.16
N SER A 103 1.78 19.92 -3.18
CA SER A 103 3.18 19.54 -3.12
C SER A 103 4.08 20.77 -2.98
N ARG A 104 5.10 20.67 -2.14
CA ARG A 104 6.01 21.78 -1.87
C ARG A 104 6.84 22.14 -3.10
N GLU A 105 7.39 21.12 -3.73
CA GLU A 105 8.20 21.21 -4.95
C GLU A 105 7.30 20.91 -6.17
N PRO A 106 7.66 21.43 -7.36
CA PRO A 106 7.09 20.96 -8.62
C PRO A 106 7.28 19.45 -8.78
N ILE A 107 6.25 18.78 -9.28
CA ILE A 107 6.26 17.32 -9.42
C ILE A 107 7.19 16.85 -10.54
N GLN A 108 7.98 15.83 -10.22
CA GLN A 108 8.76 15.06 -11.19
C GLN A 108 8.03 13.74 -11.44
N ALA A 109 6.86 13.80 -12.09
CA ALA A 109 6.03 12.64 -12.32
C ALA A 109 6.79 11.54 -13.08
N GLU A 110 6.63 10.30 -12.65
CA GLU A 110 7.17 9.11 -13.31
C GLU A 110 6.03 8.38 -14.01
N LEU A 111 6.32 7.75 -15.15
CA LEU A 111 5.40 6.80 -15.76
C LEU A 111 5.78 5.39 -15.31
N ARG A 112 4.78 4.65 -14.83
CA ARG A 112 4.94 3.28 -14.36
C ARG A 112 3.96 2.36 -15.05
N ASP A 113 4.52 1.39 -15.75
CA ASP A 113 3.72 0.39 -16.45
C ASP A 113 3.18 -0.67 -15.48
N GLY A 114 1.96 -1.09 -15.76
CA GLY A 114 1.32 -2.24 -15.14
C GLY A 114 0.88 -3.25 -16.19
N VAL A 115 1.00 -4.53 -15.87
CA VAL A 115 0.43 -5.61 -16.67
C VAL A 115 -0.39 -6.51 -15.75
N ARG A 116 -1.63 -6.80 -16.13
CA ARG A 116 -2.41 -7.86 -15.46
C ARG A 116 -1.91 -9.22 -15.91
N ILE A 117 -1.63 -10.11 -14.96
CA ILE A 117 -1.20 -11.48 -15.25
C ILE A 117 -2.43 -12.38 -15.28
N ASP A 118 -2.57 -13.17 -16.35
CA ASP A 118 -3.57 -14.23 -16.46
C ASP A 118 -3.20 -15.39 -15.52
N HIS A 119 -4.18 -15.86 -14.74
CA HIS A 119 -3.96 -16.86 -13.71
C HIS A 119 -3.81 -18.29 -14.25
N ALA A 120 -4.29 -18.58 -15.46
CA ALA A 120 -4.20 -19.89 -16.08
C ALA A 120 -2.89 -20.02 -16.89
N THR A 121 -2.50 -18.97 -17.61
CA THR A 121 -1.36 -19.02 -18.54
C THR A 121 -0.07 -18.44 -17.97
N ARG A 122 -0.15 -17.64 -16.89
CA ARG A 122 1.00 -16.91 -16.31
C ARG A 122 1.61 -15.88 -17.26
N THR A 123 0.89 -15.51 -18.33
CA THR A 123 1.27 -14.46 -19.28
C THR A 123 0.55 -13.16 -18.97
N ALA A 124 0.95 -12.07 -19.62
CA ALA A 124 0.11 -10.87 -19.68
C ALA A 124 -1.29 -11.26 -20.20
N ALA A 125 -2.34 -10.80 -19.52
CA ALA A 125 -3.70 -10.91 -20.03
C ALA A 125 -3.85 -9.99 -21.26
N ASP A 126 -4.63 -10.42 -22.24
CA ASP A 126 -4.82 -9.69 -23.49
C ASP A 126 -5.40 -8.29 -23.22
N GLN A 127 -4.85 -7.26 -23.88
CA GLN A 127 -5.22 -5.84 -23.70
C GLN A 127 -5.17 -5.29 -22.26
N ALA A 128 -4.40 -5.92 -21.35
CA ALA A 128 -4.36 -5.54 -19.94
C ALA A 128 -3.05 -4.86 -19.50
N LYS A 129 -2.37 -4.19 -20.44
CA LYS A 129 -1.33 -3.21 -20.12
C LYS A 129 -2.03 -1.89 -19.76
N TYR A 130 -1.60 -1.26 -18.68
CA TYR A 130 -2.05 0.07 -18.31
C TYR A 130 -0.88 0.90 -17.82
N ASP A 131 -0.90 2.20 -18.10
CA ASP A 131 0.18 3.11 -17.76
C ASP A 131 -0.28 4.06 -16.64
N LEU A 132 0.48 4.12 -15.56
CA LEU A 132 0.18 4.95 -14.39
C LEU A 132 1.14 6.13 -14.34
N GLU A 133 0.61 7.34 -14.22
CA GLU A 133 1.39 8.47 -13.75
C GLU A 133 1.53 8.38 -12.22
N VAL A 134 2.76 8.37 -11.72
CA VAL A 134 3.05 8.21 -10.29
C VAL A 134 3.90 9.37 -9.77
N LEU A 135 3.59 9.81 -8.56
CA LEU A 135 4.44 10.69 -7.78
C LEU A 135 5.64 9.89 -7.25
N PRO A 136 6.87 10.40 -7.38
CA PRO A 136 8.05 9.72 -6.86
C PRO A 136 8.08 9.76 -5.33
N ALA A 137 8.79 8.80 -4.73
CA ALA A 137 9.12 8.87 -3.31
C ALA A 137 9.97 10.14 -3.04
N GLY A 138 9.79 10.73 -1.86
CA GLY A 138 10.38 12.01 -1.48
C GLY A 138 9.49 13.22 -1.76
N THR A 139 8.36 13.07 -2.47
CA THR A 139 7.41 14.17 -2.66
C THR A 139 6.84 14.61 -1.31
N CYS A 140 6.92 15.90 -1.00
CA CYS A 140 6.45 16.50 0.26
C CYS A 140 5.15 17.27 0.11
N PHE A 141 4.23 17.13 1.06
CA PHE A 141 2.97 17.86 1.17
C PHE A 141 2.85 18.58 2.51
N SER A 142 2.42 19.85 2.47
CA SER A 142 2.15 20.63 3.69
C SER A 142 0.73 20.34 4.19
N LEU A 143 0.62 19.58 5.28
CA LEU A 143 -0.66 19.23 5.88
C LEU A 143 -1.13 20.30 6.87
N GLU A 144 -2.43 20.58 6.85
CA GLU A 144 -3.13 21.34 7.88
C GLU A 144 -4.43 20.64 8.25
N LEU A 145 -4.58 20.28 9.52
CA LEU A 145 -5.80 19.69 10.08
C LEU A 145 -6.25 20.55 11.27
N GLU A 146 -7.54 20.80 11.38
CA GLU A 146 -8.12 21.60 12.44
C GLU A 146 -9.19 20.80 13.19
N PHE A 147 -8.95 20.56 14.48
CA PHE A 147 -9.87 19.86 15.36
C PHE A 147 -10.66 20.85 16.22
N ILE A 148 -11.99 20.73 16.18
CA ILE A 148 -12.92 21.59 16.88
C ILE A 148 -13.37 20.92 18.18
N VAL A 149 -13.06 21.54 19.31
CA VAL A 149 -13.52 21.14 20.64
C VAL A 149 -14.79 21.92 20.97
N LEU A 150 -15.90 21.20 21.10
CA LEU A 150 -17.19 21.75 21.46
C LEU A 150 -17.43 21.65 22.97
N GLU A 151 -18.19 22.61 23.50
CA GLU A 151 -18.75 22.54 24.85
C GLU A 151 -20.06 21.73 24.80
N GLU A 152 -19.93 20.40 24.86
CA GLU A 152 -21.08 19.47 24.83
C GLU A 152 -21.24 18.70 26.15
N VAL A 153 -22.49 18.39 26.52
CA VAL A 153 -22.85 17.47 27.61
C VAL A 153 -23.71 16.34 27.03
N PRO A 154 -23.30 15.06 27.11
CA PRO A 154 -22.03 14.55 27.62
C PRO A 154 -20.86 14.77 26.66
N THR A 155 -19.72 15.19 27.19
CA THR A 155 -18.50 15.44 26.41
C THR A 155 -17.84 14.12 26.01
N ILE A 156 -18.03 13.66 24.77
CA ILE A 156 -17.17 12.60 24.22
C ILE A 156 -15.86 13.25 23.83
N ASN A 157 -14.77 12.85 24.50
CA ASN A 157 -13.43 13.31 24.14
C ASN A 157 -12.93 12.54 22.91
N LEU A 158 -12.97 13.19 21.74
CA LEU A 158 -12.48 12.62 20.47
C LEU A 158 -11.00 12.89 20.22
N LEU A 159 -10.33 13.71 21.04
CA LEU A 159 -8.92 14.06 20.85
C LEU A 159 -7.99 12.83 20.85
N PRO A 160 -8.19 11.79 21.69
CA PRO A 160 -7.39 10.56 21.61
C PRO A 160 -7.47 9.88 20.23
N LEU A 161 -8.63 9.90 19.58
CA LEU A 161 -8.80 9.34 18.23
C LEU A 161 -8.03 10.15 17.17
N VAL A 162 -8.03 11.48 17.30
CA VAL A 162 -7.22 12.35 16.43
C VAL A 162 -5.75 12.03 16.61
N VAL A 163 -5.26 12.00 17.86
CA VAL A 163 -3.86 11.67 18.18
C VAL A 163 -3.48 10.30 17.61
N GLN A 164 -4.36 9.31 17.75
CA GLN A 164 -4.14 7.97 17.20
C GLN A 164 -4.05 7.98 15.67
N ALA A 165 -4.93 8.70 14.98
CA ALA A 165 -4.91 8.83 13.52
C ALA A 165 -3.61 9.51 13.03
N LEU A 166 -3.21 10.62 13.68
CA LEU A 166 -2.00 11.36 13.33
C LEU A 166 -0.72 10.57 13.64
N HIS A 167 -0.71 9.80 14.72
CA HIS A 167 0.37 8.86 15.01
C HIS A 167 0.46 7.75 13.96
N GLY A 168 -0.68 7.28 13.43
CA GLY A 168 -0.72 6.34 12.31
C GLY A 168 -0.07 6.89 11.04
N LEU A 169 -0.23 8.18 10.74
CA LEU A 169 0.53 8.86 9.67
C LEU A 169 2.01 8.93 10.02
N GLN A 170 2.34 9.33 11.25
CA GLN A 170 3.73 9.53 11.68
C GLN A 170 4.56 8.25 11.61
N THR A 171 3.97 7.11 11.99
CA THR A 171 4.62 5.79 12.01
C THR A 171 4.54 5.05 10.67
N GLY A 172 4.02 5.68 9.62
CA GLY A 172 3.90 5.08 8.30
C GLY A 172 2.89 3.93 8.20
N GLN A 173 1.97 3.84 9.17
CA GLN A 173 0.91 2.84 9.14
C GLN A 173 -0.16 3.19 8.12
N ILE A 174 -0.35 4.46 7.79
CA ILE A 174 -1.35 4.92 6.82
C ILE A 174 -0.72 5.09 5.45
N SER A 175 -1.39 4.60 4.41
CA SER A 175 -1.02 4.81 3.02
C SER A 175 -2.13 5.59 2.31
N LEU A 176 -1.75 6.42 1.34
CA LEU A 176 -2.62 7.34 0.62
C LEU A 176 -2.79 6.94 -0.85
N GLY A 177 -3.87 7.37 -1.48
CA GLY A 177 -4.09 7.15 -2.92
C GLY A 177 -4.51 5.73 -3.32
N MET A 178 -4.22 5.39 -4.57
CA MET A 178 -4.60 4.13 -5.21
C MET A 178 -3.56 3.02 -4.99
N LYS A 179 -3.99 1.76 -5.16
CA LYS A 179 -3.13 0.56 -5.07
C LYS A 179 -2.27 0.48 -3.79
N LYS A 180 -2.75 1.04 -2.67
CA LYS A 180 -2.13 1.01 -1.33
C LYS A 180 -1.67 -0.38 -0.89
N ASN A 181 -2.49 -1.40 -1.16
CA ASN A 181 -2.19 -2.78 -0.79
C ASN A 181 -1.14 -3.46 -1.71
N ARG A 182 -0.60 -2.71 -2.68
CA ARG A 182 0.41 -3.15 -3.66
C ARG A 182 1.67 -2.26 -3.62
N GLY A 183 1.91 -1.62 -2.48
CA GLY A 183 3.18 -0.95 -2.19
C GLY A 183 3.21 0.54 -2.48
N LEU A 184 2.20 1.07 -3.16
CA LEU A 184 2.10 2.50 -3.47
C LEU A 184 1.54 3.32 -2.30
N GLY A 185 1.92 4.60 -2.26
CA GLY A 185 1.32 5.59 -1.40
C GLY A 185 1.73 5.49 0.06
N GLN A 186 2.84 4.83 0.38
CA GLN A 186 3.40 4.86 1.72
C GLN A 186 3.91 6.28 2.00
N CYS A 187 3.62 6.76 3.21
CA CYS A 187 3.98 8.10 3.61
C CYS A 187 4.27 8.14 5.09
N SER A 188 5.04 9.13 5.52
CA SER A 188 5.28 9.39 6.94
C SER A 188 5.32 10.88 7.22
N VAL A 189 5.15 11.23 8.49
CA VAL A 189 5.31 12.58 9.02
C VAL A 189 6.43 12.51 10.07
N LYS A 190 7.35 13.48 10.08
CA LYS A 190 8.45 13.50 11.06
C LYS A 190 8.02 14.03 12.43
N GLY A 191 7.09 14.98 12.44
CA GLY A 191 6.57 15.62 13.65
C GLY A 191 5.46 16.60 13.32
N TRP A 192 4.79 17.07 14.37
CA TRP A 192 3.63 17.93 14.27
C TRP A 192 3.86 19.25 15.01
N ASP A 193 3.51 20.35 14.34
CA ASP A 193 3.37 21.65 14.98
C ASP A 193 1.91 21.79 15.45
N ILE A 194 1.72 22.12 16.74
CA ILE A 194 0.41 22.09 17.40
C ILE A 194 0.06 23.48 17.88
N TYR A 195 -1.03 24.05 17.37
CA TYR A 195 -1.51 25.37 17.78
C TYR A 195 -2.83 25.21 18.51
N GLU A 196 -2.84 25.61 19.78
CA GLU A 196 -4.02 25.57 20.63
C GLU A 196 -4.61 26.96 20.77
N ILE A 197 -5.84 27.14 20.29
CA ILE A 197 -6.52 28.43 20.23
C ILE A 197 -7.76 28.36 21.12
N ASP A 198 -7.78 29.19 22.15
CA ASP A 198 -8.89 29.36 23.07
C ASP A 198 -9.95 30.29 22.45
N MET A 199 -11.07 29.70 22.04
CA MET A 199 -12.16 30.40 21.39
C MET A 199 -13.04 31.19 22.38
N THR A 200 -12.66 31.22 23.66
CA THR A 200 -13.27 32.09 24.67
C THR A 200 -12.55 33.44 24.82
N LYS A 201 -11.33 33.58 24.28
CA LYS A 201 -10.52 34.80 24.39
C LYS A 201 -10.54 35.59 23.07
N PRO A 202 -11.06 36.84 23.05
CA PRO A 202 -11.13 37.64 21.84
C PRO A 202 -9.77 37.82 21.12
N THR A 203 -8.68 38.00 21.85
CA THR A 203 -7.33 38.17 21.27
C THR A 203 -6.87 36.97 20.45
N GLU A 204 -7.16 35.74 20.92
CA GLU A 204 -6.80 34.51 20.23
C GLU A 204 -7.71 34.26 19.02
N ILE A 205 -8.99 34.65 19.11
CA ILE A 205 -9.93 34.61 17.99
C ILE A 205 -9.47 35.55 16.86
N PHE A 206 -9.10 36.80 17.19
CA PHE A 206 -8.59 37.74 16.18
C PHE A 206 -7.31 37.23 15.54
N GLY A 207 -6.36 36.71 16.33
CA GLY A 207 -5.14 36.10 15.80
C GLY A 207 -5.41 34.91 14.88
N TRP A 208 -6.45 34.11 15.15
CA TRP A 208 -6.89 33.04 14.25
C TRP A 208 -7.57 33.55 12.97
N LEU A 209 -8.37 34.61 13.04
CA LEU A 209 -9.06 35.20 11.88
C LEU A 209 -8.10 35.92 10.93
N GLU A 210 -7.09 36.58 11.48
CA GLU A 210 -6.08 37.33 10.72
C GLU A 210 -4.95 36.44 10.18
N ARG A 211 -4.99 35.12 10.48
CA ARG A 211 -3.95 34.19 10.06
C ARG A 211 -3.93 34.05 8.53
N ASP A 212 -2.76 34.23 7.96
CA ASP A 212 -2.46 33.96 6.55
C ASP A 212 -0.99 33.57 6.40
N ASP A 213 -0.52 33.38 5.16
CA ASP A 213 0.88 33.03 4.88
C ASP A 213 1.88 34.10 5.37
N LYS A 214 1.42 35.35 5.56
CA LYS A 214 2.24 36.48 5.99
C LYS A 214 2.20 36.70 7.50
N ASN A 215 1.14 36.26 8.15
CA ASN A 215 0.88 36.35 9.58
C ASN A 215 0.60 34.94 10.14
N PRO A 216 1.63 34.06 10.19
CA PRO A 216 1.45 32.75 10.78
C PRO A 216 1.18 32.87 12.28
N ILE A 217 0.40 31.93 12.82
CA ILE A 217 0.28 31.77 14.26
C ILE A 217 1.70 31.49 14.82
N PRO A 218 2.15 32.15 15.90
CA PRO A 218 3.49 31.99 16.43
C PRO A 218 3.86 30.52 16.63
N THR A 219 4.98 30.11 16.04
CA THR A 219 5.41 28.73 15.88
C THR A 219 5.39 27.96 17.20
N ALA A 220 4.58 26.91 17.26
CA ALA A 220 4.70 25.91 18.31
C ALA A 220 5.97 25.08 18.08
N ALA A 221 6.59 24.59 19.17
CA ALA A 221 7.69 23.65 19.02
C ALA A 221 7.22 22.41 18.26
N GLN A 222 8.05 21.89 17.35
CA GLN A 222 7.73 20.65 16.67
C GLN A 222 7.74 19.49 17.67
N HIS A 223 6.65 18.73 17.73
CA HIS A 223 6.49 17.59 18.62
C HIS A 223 6.59 16.28 17.85
N SER A 224 7.55 15.44 18.23
CA SER A 224 7.72 14.09 17.66
C SER A 224 6.84 13.03 18.32
N ASN A 225 6.22 13.30 19.47
CA ASN A 225 5.31 12.37 20.11
C ASN A 225 4.04 13.08 20.61
N LEU A 226 2.95 12.88 19.88
CA LEU A 226 1.64 13.44 20.22
C LEU A 226 1.05 12.84 21.51
N TYR A 227 1.36 11.58 21.82
CA TYR A 227 0.86 10.94 23.04
C TYR A 227 1.46 11.60 24.28
N ASP A 228 2.77 11.88 24.27
CA ASP A 228 3.44 12.55 25.37
C ASP A 228 2.93 13.99 25.55
N TYR A 229 2.73 14.71 24.45
CA TYR A 229 2.23 16.10 24.47
C TYR A 229 0.83 16.20 25.13
N PHE A 230 -0.09 15.31 24.76
CA PHE A 230 -1.46 15.31 25.31
C PHE A 230 -1.63 14.43 26.57
N GLY A 231 -0.59 13.72 27.00
CA GLY A 231 -0.65 12.82 28.17
C GLY A 231 -1.52 11.59 27.96
N PHE A 232 -1.60 11.07 26.73
CA PHE A 232 -2.36 9.86 26.39
C PHE A 232 -1.47 8.63 26.33
N GLN A 233 -2.07 7.44 26.44
CA GLN A 233 -1.38 6.18 26.23
C GLN A 233 -1.69 5.66 24.82
N PRO A 234 -0.68 5.15 24.07
CA PRO A 234 -0.93 4.53 22.79
C PRO A 234 -1.81 3.29 22.96
N ALA A 235 -2.77 3.13 22.07
CA ALA A 235 -3.59 1.92 22.03
C ALA A 235 -2.74 0.74 21.51
N ASP A 236 -2.76 -0.39 22.22
CA ASP A 236 -1.99 -1.60 21.93
C ASP A 236 -2.59 -2.47 20.79
N ALA A 237 -3.21 -1.80 19.81
CA ALA A 237 -3.92 -2.47 18.72
C ALA A 237 -3.00 -2.60 17.49
N SER A 238 -2.40 -3.78 17.30
CA SER A 238 -1.74 -4.07 16.04
C SER A 238 -2.76 -4.11 14.89
N ARG A 239 -2.61 -3.21 13.93
CA ARG A 239 -3.42 -3.17 12.70
C ARG A 239 -3.29 -4.45 11.87
N TYR A 240 -2.14 -5.12 11.95
CA TYR A 240 -1.80 -6.29 11.15
C TYR A 240 -1.48 -7.47 12.08
N PRO A 241 -2.42 -8.41 12.26
CA PRO A 241 -2.18 -9.60 13.08
C PRO A 241 -1.12 -10.53 12.48
N VAL A 242 -0.83 -10.41 11.18
CA VAL A 242 0.20 -11.21 10.50
C VAL A 242 1.10 -10.30 9.68
N THR A 243 2.41 -10.40 9.91
CA THR A 243 3.44 -9.70 9.12
C THR A 243 4.58 -10.65 8.76
N LEU A 244 5.10 -10.54 7.55
CA LEU A 244 6.27 -11.30 7.08
C LEU A 244 7.26 -10.33 6.45
N THR A 245 8.50 -10.35 6.93
CA THR A 245 9.63 -9.69 6.29
C THR A 245 10.64 -10.75 5.91
N ALA A 246 11.04 -10.83 4.64
CA ALA A 246 11.97 -11.84 4.15
C ALA A 246 13.05 -11.22 3.26
N ASN A 247 14.31 -11.51 3.56
CA ASN A 247 15.49 -11.07 2.84
C ASN A 247 15.99 -12.18 1.93
N PHE A 248 16.23 -11.84 0.67
CA PHE A 248 16.68 -12.76 -0.37
C PHE A 248 17.91 -12.21 -1.10
N THR A 249 18.75 -13.11 -1.58
CA THR A 249 19.67 -12.85 -2.71
C THR A 249 19.08 -13.43 -3.99
N PHE A 250 19.63 -13.06 -5.14
CA PHE A 250 19.31 -13.78 -6.38
C PHE A 250 19.97 -15.17 -6.35
N ALA A 251 19.21 -16.20 -6.69
CA ALA A 251 19.74 -17.55 -6.85
C ALA A 251 20.46 -17.68 -8.21
N ASP A 252 19.87 -17.08 -9.25
CA ASP A 252 20.46 -16.96 -10.59
C ASP A 252 21.13 -15.59 -10.77
N ASP A 253 21.78 -15.37 -11.91
CA ASP A 253 22.60 -14.19 -12.15
C ASP A 253 21.80 -12.90 -12.45
N ALA A 254 20.53 -13.00 -12.86
CA ALA A 254 19.79 -11.85 -13.38
C ALA A 254 18.28 -11.87 -13.11
N MET A 255 17.70 -10.66 -13.01
CA MET A 255 16.26 -10.42 -12.91
C MET A 255 15.79 -9.32 -13.87
N LEU A 256 14.67 -9.55 -14.55
CA LEU A 256 14.05 -8.55 -15.43
C LEU A 256 12.55 -8.39 -15.12
N ILE A 257 12.16 -7.19 -14.71
CA ILE A 257 10.78 -6.74 -14.69
C ILE A 257 10.70 -5.60 -15.69
N ARG A 258 9.97 -5.80 -16.79
CA ARG A 258 10.03 -4.90 -17.94
C ARG A 258 9.38 -3.56 -17.62
N SER A 259 10.06 -2.47 -17.97
CA SER A 259 9.46 -1.15 -18.20
C SER A 259 9.39 -0.90 -19.71
N ALA A 260 8.27 -0.43 -20.25
CA ALA A 260 8.08 -0.20 -21.69
C ALA A 260 8.32 1.25 -22.12
N LEU A 261 8.49 2.19 -21.20
CA LEU A 261 8.74 3.60 -21.51
C LEU A 261 10.01 4.10 -20.81
N GLN A 262 10.99 4.52 -21.60
CA GLN A 262 12.18 5.18 -21.10
C GLN A 262 11.91 6.68 -20.98
N THR A 263 11.66 7.16 -19.76
CA THR A 263 11.52 8.59 -19.48
C THR A 263 12.86 9.34 -19.52
N ASN A 264 13.99 8.65 -19.35
CA ASN A 264 15.29 9.32 -19.19
C ASN A 264 15.88 9.92 -20.48
N ASN A 265 15.40 9.52 -21.65
CA ASN A 265 15.99 9.98 -22.92
C ASN A 265 15.02 10.81 -23.76
N LEU A 266 13.84 11.19 -23.23
CA LEU A 266 13.02 12.22 -23.89
C LEU A 266 13.82 13.53 -23.97
N GLU A 267 14.55 13.91 -22.93
CA GLU A 267 15.42 15.10 -22.97
C GLU A 267 16.57 14.95 -23.98
N ASP A 268 17.24 13.79 -24.06
CA ASP A 268 18.31 13.55 -25.04
C ASP A 268 17.80 13.47 -26.49
N LEU A 269 16.61 12.90 -26.72
CA LEU A 269 15.93 12.85 -28.02
C LEU A 269 15.37 14.22 -28.44
N ILE A 270 14.92 15.04 -27.49
CA ILE A 270 14.45 16.42 -27.73
C ILE A 270 15.62 17.36 -28.02
N ASN A 271 16.75 17.19 -27.32
CA ASN A 271 17.91 18.06 -27.46
C ASN A 271 18.79 17.74 -28.68
N ASN A 272 18.75 16.51 -29.22
CA ASN A 272 19.47 16.13 -30.44
C ASN A 272 18.59 15.26 -31.38
N PRO A 273 17.61 15.84 -32.08
CA PRO A 273 16.69 15.10 -32.95
C PRO A 273 17.33 14.47 -34.19
N ASP A 274 18.54 14.91 -34.58
CA ASP A 274 19.24 14.44 -35.79
C ASP A 274 20.28 13.32 -35.52
N ASP A 275 20.53 12.96 -34.25
CA ASP A 275 21.49 11.91 -33.92
C ASP A 275 20.87 10.50 -34.03
N GLN A 276 20.87 9.98 -35.25
CA GLN A 276 20.42 8.61 -35.58
C GLN A 276 21.23 7.49 -34.88
N THR A 277 22.29 7.82 -34.12
CA THR A 277 23.07 6.84 -33.35
C THR A 277 22.47 6.56 -31.96
N VAL A 278 21.69 7.49 -31.40
CA VAL A 278 21.02 7.34 -30.09
C VAL A 278 19.90 6.30 -30.17
N SER A 279 19.14 6.29 -31.27
CA SER A 279 18.03 5.35 -31.50
C SER A 279 18.46 3.87 -31.67
N LYS A 280 19.76 3.59 -31.84
CA LYS A 280 20.29 2.22 -32.13
C LYS A 280 20.94 1.51 -30.94
N LYS A 281 21.09 2.16 -29.78
CA LYS A 281 21.77 1.60 -28.59
C LYS A 281 20.86 1.37 -27.41
N ILE A 282 19.56 1.60 -27.58
CA ILE A 282 18.59 1.54 -26.50
C ILE A 282 18.07 0.10 -26.38
N PRO A 283 18.23 -0.57 -25.22
CA PRO A 283 17.65 -1.89 -24.99
C PRO A 283 16.14 -1.86 -25.02
N ASP A 284 15.52 -2.89 -25.62
CA ASP A 284 14.08 -3.01 -25.82
C ASP A 284 13.34 -3.11 -24.46
N PRO A 285 13.57 -4.11 -23.59
CA PRO A 285 13.15 -4.02 -22.19
C PRO A 285 14.32 -3.67 -21.26
N VAL A 286 14.07 -2.68 -20.41
CA VAL A 286 14.90 -2.36 -19.23
C VAL A 286 14.21 -2.82 -17.96
N HIS A 287 14.98 -3.10 -16.92
CA HIS A 287 14.42 -3.38 -15.60
C HIS A 287 13.73 -2.13 -15.03
N LEU A 288 12.56 -2.32 -14.42
CA LEU A 288 11.78 -1.24 -13.82
C LEU A 288 12.53 -0.56 -12.67
N GLN A 289 12.55 0.76 -12.68
CA GLN A 289 13.19 1.57 -11.66
C GLN A 289 12.17 2.51 -11.01
N THR A 290 12.49 3.00 -9.82
CA THR A 290 11.74 4.06 -9.14
C THR A 290 12.72 5.00 -8.46
N ARG A 291 12.38 6.29 -8.33
CA ARG A 291 13.20 7.21 -7.54
C ARG A 291 13.03 6.96 -6.04
N VAL A 292 14.16 6.78 -5.38
CA VAL A 292 14.30 6.76 -3.93
C VAL A 292 15.39 7.77 -3.59
N ASP A 293 15.05 8.75 -2.74
CA ASP A 293 15.95 9.84 -2.33
C ASP A 293 16.62 10.57 -3.51
N GLY A 294 15.86 10.79 -4.58
CA GLY A 294 16.33 11.48 -5.79
C GLY A 294 17.16 10.60 -6.76
N THR A 295 17.40 9.34 -6.44
CA THR A 295 18.17 8.40 -7.30
C THR A 295 17.28 7.30 -7.86
N LEU A 296 17.45 6.96 -9.14
CA LEU A 296 16.74 5.83 -9.75
C LEU A 296 17.33 4.51 -9.26
N GLN A 297 16.50 3.67 -8.66
CA GLN A 297 16.89 2.38 -8.13
C GLN A 297 16.00 1.26 -8.70
N PRO A 298 16.57 0.09 -9.03
CA PRO A 298 15.79 -1.05 -9.52
C PRO A 298 14.81 -1.55 -8.45
N VAL A 299 13.57 -1.82 -8.87
CA VAL A 299 12.46 -2.13 -7.96
C VAL A 299 11.66 -3.34 -8.45
N ILE A 300 11.24 -4.18 -7.51
CA ILE A 300 10.19 -5.17 -7.70
C ILE A 300 8.87 -4.60 -7.18
N PRO A 301 7.91 -4.29 -8.06
CA PRO A 301 6.59 -3.83 -7.66
C PRO A 301 5.85 -4.79 -6.72
N GLY A 302 5.13 -4.25 -5.75
CA GLY A 302 4.17 -5.00 -4.94
C GLY A 302 3.06 -5.63 -5.81
N THR A 303 2.75 -5.06 -6.98
CA THR A 303 1.87 -5.67 -7.99
C THR A 303 2.49 -6.92 -8.63
N SER A 304 3.79 -6.90 -8.94
CA SER A 304 4.53 -8.04 -9.48
C SER A 304 4.62 -9.17 -8.45
N TRP A 305 4.96 -8.84 -7.21
CA TRP A 305 4.90 -9.78 -6.08
C TRP A 305 3.51 -10.39 -5.94
N ALA A 306 2.47 -9.56 -5.87
CA ALA A 306 1.10 -10.03 -5.70
C ALA A 306 0.64 -10.96 -6.82
N GLY A 307 0.96 -10.64 -8.08
CA GLY A 307 0.60 -11.48 -9.23
C GLY A 307 1.24 -12.86 -9.17
N VAL A 308 2.56 -12.91 -8.91
CA VAL A 308 3.32 -14.16 -8.82
C VAL A 308 2.86 -15.01 -7.63
N LEU A 309 2.67 -14.39 -6.46
CA LEU A 309 2.23 -15.07 -5.24
C LEU A 309 0.80 -15.59 -5.35
N ARG A 310 -0.13 -14.78 -5.87
CA ARG A 310 -1.53 -15.20 -6.07
C ARG A 310 -1.62 -16.39 -7.00
N HIS A 311 -0.90 -16.36 -8.12
CA HIS A 311 -0.88 -17.48 -9.07
C HIS A 311 -0.31 -18.75 -8.42
N ARG A 312 0.82 -18.65 -7.70
CA ARG A 312 1.39 -19.82 -7.02
C ARG A 312 0.47 -20.35 -5.93
N ALA A 313 -0.20 -19.47 -5.20
CA ALA A 313 -1.15 -19.82 -4.16
C ALA A 313 -2.33 -20.63 -4.72
N LEU A 314 -2.89 -20.22 -5.87
CA LEU A 314 -3.95 -20.97 -6.55
C LEU A 314 -3.50 -22.39 -6.92
N ARG A 315 -2.27 -22.54 -7.43
CA ARG A 315 -1.71 -23.86 -7.73
C ARG A 315 -1.55 -24.73 -6.49
N ILE A 316 -1.09 -24.16 -5.38
CA ILE A 316 -0.95 -24.88 -4.11
C ILE A 316 -2.33 -25.37 -3.64
N LEU A 317 -3.33 -24.48 -3.58
CA LEU A 317 -4.68 -24.83 -3.12
C LEU A 317 -5.35 -25.87 -4.02
N ASN A 318 -5.18 -25.76 -5.35
CA ASN A 318 -5.68 -26.76 -6.30
C ASN A 318 -4.98 -28.11 -6.13
N THR A 319 -3.68 -28.12 -5.84
CA THR A 319 -2.92 -29.36 -5.57
C THR A 319 -3.40 -30.03 -4.29
N LEU A 320 -3.77 -29.24 -3.28
CA LEU A 320 -4.38 -29.69 -2.03
C LEU A 320 -5.88 -30.03 -2.17
N LYS A 321 -6.46 -29.85 -3.37
CA LYS A 321 -7.87 -30.12 -3.69
C LYS A 321 -8.87 -29.34 -2.82
N VAL A 322 -8.52 -28.12 -2.43
CA VAL A 322 -9.43 -27.23 -1.70
C VAL A 322 -10.54 -26.76 -2.65
N ALA A 323 -11.79 -27.13 -2.38
CA ALA A 323 -12.92 -26.84 -3.28
C ALA A 323 -13.19 -25.34 -3.44
N THR A 324 -12.92 -24.55 -2.39
CA THR A 324 -13.15 -23.08 -2.36
C THR A 324 -11.88 -22.26 -2.64
N ALA A 325 -10.91 -22.81 -3.39
CA ALA A 325 -9.60 -22.19 -3.59
C ALA A 325 -9.68 -20.75 -4.13
N GLU A 326 -10.48 -20.53 -5.18
CA GLU A 326 -10.64 -19.19 -5.78
C GLU A 326 -11.29 -18.20 -4.81
N GLN A 327 -12.34 -18.61 -4.11
CA GLN A 327 -13.03 -17.77 -3.13
C GLN A 327 -12.10 -17.36 -1.98
N GLN A 328 -11.31 -18.29 -1.44
CA GLN A 328 -10.34 -17.99 -0.37
C GLN A 328 -9.26 -17.00 -0.85
N LEU A 329 -8.80 -17.13 -2.09
CA LEU A 329 -7.84 -16.20 -2.68
C LEU A 329 -8.44 -14.84 -2.97
N ASP A 330 -9.68 -14.78 -3.44
CA ASP A 330 -10.42 -13.54 -3.66
C ASP A 330 -10.65 -12.79 -2.34
N GLU A 331 -10.89 -13.51 -1.24
CA GLU A 331 -11.01 -12.92 0.08
C GLU A 331 -9.69 -12.30 0.57
N LEU A 332 -8.55 -12.93 0.26
CA LEU A 332 -7.22 -12.49 0.68
C LEU A 332 -6.64 -11.41 -0.23
N PHE A 333 -6.62 -11.64 -1.54
CA PHE A 333 -6.00 -10.78 -2.56
C PHE A 333 -6.96 -9.75 -3.17
N GLY A 334 -8.26 -9.85 -2.90
CA GLY A 334 -9.29 -8.99 -3.50
C GLY A 334 -9.62 -9.37 -4.94
N PHE A 335 -10.68 -8.80 -5.47
CA PHE A 335 -11.13 -9.02 -6.85
C PHE A 335 -11.84 -7.78 -7.41
N VAL A 336 -11.93 -7.70 -8.73
CA VAL A 336 -12.74 -6.72 -9.45
C VAL A 336 -13.45 -7.47 -10.57
N ILE A 337 -14.78 -7.45 -10.56
CA ILE A 337 -15.66 -7.99 -11.60
C ILE A 337 -16.36 -6.79 -12.24
N GLU A 338 -15.77 -6.29 -13.33
CA GLU A 338 -16.22 -5.09 -14.04
C GLU A 338 -17.68 -5.21 -14.51
N GLN A 339 -18.04 -6.37 -15.05
CA GLN A 339 -19.38 -6.66 -15.58
C GLN A 339 -20.51 -6.53 -14.53
N GLN A 340 -20.19 -6.70 -13.25
CA GLN A 340 -21.17 -6.65 -12.16
C GLN A 340 -20.97 -5.44 -11.24
N ALA A 341 -20.04 -4.53 -11.56
CA ALA A 341 -19.60 -3.45 -10.68
C ALA A 341 -19.28 -3.92 -9.24
N LYS A 342 -18.84 -5.18 -9.10
CA LYS A 342 -18.49 -5.77 -7.79
C LYS A 342 -16.98 -5.75 -7.65
N ALA A 343 -16.50 -5.09 -6.61
CA ALA A 343 -15.09 -5.06 -6.27
C ALA A 343 -14.89 -5.28 -4.78
N GLN A 344 -13.78 -5.94 -4.46
CA GLN A 344 -13.35 -6.20 -3.10
C GLN A 344 -11.87 -5.88 -2.95
N ALA A 345 -11.54 -4.99 -2.01
CA ALA A 345 -10.15 -4.66 -1.70
C ALA A 345 -9.36 -5.86 -1.12
N SER A 346 -8.09 -5.97 -1.48
CA SER A 346 -7.14 -6.93 -0.92
C SER A 346 -7.00 -6.77 0.60
N ARG A 347 -6.86 -7.87 1.36
CA ARG A 347 -6.43 -7.84 2.77
C ARG A 347 -4.93 -8.02 2.92
N ILE A 348 -4.28 -8.69 1.97
CA ILE A 348 -2.83 -8.76 1.87
C ILE A 348 -2.29 -7.46 1.30
N MET A 349 -1.36 -6.84 2.02
CA MET A 349 -0.57 -5.69 1.63
C MET A 349 0.85 -6.17 1.35
N ILE A 350 1.40 -5.78 0.19
CA ILE A 350 2.76 -6.14 -0.22
C ILE A 350 3.46 -4.87 -0.64
N LYS A 351 4.62 -4.57 -0.03
CA LYS A 351 5.40 -3.38 -0.36
C LYS A 351 6.20 -3.55 -1.66
N ASP A 352 6.57 -2.43 -2.27
CA ASP A 352 7.60 -2.42 -3.30
C ASP A 352 8.94 -2.80 -2.66
N SER A 353 9.75 -3.59 -3.37
CA SER A 353 11.06 -4.04 -2.89
C SER A 353 12.16 -3.44 -3.74
N ILE A 354 13.02 -2.63 -3.13
CA ILE A 354 14.22 -2.11 -3.79
C ILE A 354 15.27 -3.22 -3.86
N ILE A 355 15.90 -3.38 -5.03
CA ILE A 355 17.05 -4.27 -5.19
C ILE A 355 18.30 -3.51 -4.78
N GLN A 356 18.86 -3.89 -3.63
CA GLN A 356 20.06 -3.27 -3.06
C GLN A 356 21.32 -3.89 -3.65
N HIS A 357 22.36 -3.07 -3.81
CA HIS A 357 23.68 -3.47 -4.33
C HIS A 357 23.62 -4.29 -5.65
N PRO A 358 22.88 -3.84 -6.68
CA PRO A 358 22.95 -4.46 -8.00
C PRO A 358 24.34 -4.24 -8.63
N ALA A 359 24.66 -4.98 -9.69
CA ALA A 359 25.84 -4.68 -10.48
C ALA A 359 25.80 -3.23 -10.97
N THR A 360 26.90 -2.49 -10.79
CA THR A 360 26.98 -1.06 -11.07
C THR A 360 26.95 -0.73 -12.56
N GLU A 361 27.45 -1.64 -13.39
CA GLU A 361 27.43 -1.46 -14.84
C GLU A 361 26.20 -2.14 -15.45
N PRO A 362 25.32 -1.39 -16.13
CA PRO A 362 24.20 -1.98 -16.85
C PRO A 362 24.72 -2.82 -18.02
N LEU A 363 24.59 -4.14 -17.91
CA LEU A 363 24.97 -5.07 -18.96
C LEU A 363 23.79 -5.31 -19.90
N VAL A 364 23.92 -4.82 -21.13
CA VAL A 364 22.98 -5.07 -22.23
C VAL A 364 23.25 -6.43 -22.84
N GLN A 365 22.24 -7.31 -22.84
CA GLN A 365 22.31 -8.63 -23.45
C GLN A 365 21.56 -8.65 -24.77
N ASN A 366 22.26 -8.94 -25.86
CA ASN A 366 21.65 -9.13 -27.18
C ASN A 366 21.07 -10.54 -27.32
N ARG A 367 19.90 -10.64 -27.94
CA ARG A 367 19.21 -11.90 -28.20
C ARG A 367 18.62 -11.95 -29.60
N ILE A 368 18.49 -13.18 -30.08
CA ILE A 368 17.85 -13.48 -31.35
C ILE A 368 16.59 -14.26 -31.01
N ALA A 369 15.43 -13.82 -31.51
CA ALA A 369 14.23 -14.62 -31.43
C ALA A 369 14.40 -15.86 -32.33
N ILE A 370 14.22 -17.04 -31.75
CA ILE A 370 14.26 -18.31 -32.48
C ILE A 370 12.84 -18.71 -32.81
N ASP A 371 12.58 -19.01 -34.08
CA ASP A 371 11.33 -19.59 -34.52
C ASP A 371 11.19 -21.01 -33.92
N ARG A 372 10.09 -21.23 -33.19
CA ARG A 372 9.82 -22.48 -32.48
C ARG A 372 9.60 -23.67 -33.41
N PHE A 373 9.19 -23.44 -34.66
CA PHE A 373 8.93 -24.50 -35.64
C PHE A 373 10.17 -24.81 -36.49
N THR A 374 10.90 -23.80 -36.93
CA THR A 374 12.05 -23.98 -37.84
C THR A 374 13.38 -24.10 -37.10
N GLY A 375 13.47 -23.67 -35.83
CA GLY A 375 14.72 -23.62 -35.07
C GLY A 375 15.72 -22.58 -35.60
N GLY A 376 15.35 -21.83 -36.64
CA GLY A 376 16.14 -20.75 -37.20
C GLY A 376 15.95 -19.43 -36.46
N ALA A 377 16.90 -18.52 -36.64
CA ALA A 377 16.75 -17.13 -36.23
C ALA A 377 15.60 -16.48 -37.03
N PHE A 378 14.70 -15.79 -36.35
CA PHE A 378 13.69 -14.96 -37.01
C PHE A 378 14.39 -13.76 -37.66
N ASP A 379 14.16 -13.55 -38.96
CA ASP A 379 14.84 -12.52 -39.72
C ASP A 379 14.44 -11.12 -39.20
N GLY A 380 15.43 -10.32 -38.77
CA GLY A 380 15.20 -8.99 -38.19
C GLY A 380 14.80 -8.94 -36.71
N ALA A 381 14.77 -10.06 -35.98
CA ALA A 381 14.37 -10.10 -34.56
C ALA A 381 15.56 -10.17 -33.59
N LEU A 382 16.55 -9.30 -33.79
CA LEU A 382 17.56 -8.99 -32.77
C LEU A 382 16.92 -8.02 -31.79
N PHE A 383 16.77 -8.44 -30.54
CA PHE A 383 16.32 -7.57 -29.46
C PHE A 383 17.34 -7.60 -28.33
N SER A 384 17.53 -6.47 -27.67
CA SER A 384 18.51 -6.31 -26.60
C SER A 384 17.79 -6.00 -25.30
N GLU A 385 18.21 -6.59 -24.19
CA GLU A 385 17.55 -6.43 -22.89
C GLU A 385 18.55 -6.05 -21.81
N MET A 386 18.09 -5.28 -20.82
CA MET A 386 18.92 -4.80 -19.71
C MET A 386 18.33 -5.26 -18.37
N PRO A 387 18.59 -6.52 -17.96
CA PRO A 387 18.21 -7.01 -16.65
C PRO A 387 19.12 -6.43 -15.57
N VAL A 388 18.68 -6.57 -14.31
CA VAL A 388 19.52 -6.32 -13.14
C VAL A 388 20.33 -7.56 -12.86
N TRP A 389 21.66 -7.39 -12.79
CA TRP A 389 22.60 -8.46 -12.52
C TRP A 389 22.98 -8.51 -11.04
N LYS A 390 23.17 -9.74 -10.55
CA LYS A 390 23.57 -10.06 -9.18
C LYS A 390 25.03 -9.65 -8.92
N THR A 391 25.29 -9.23 -7.70
CA THR A 391 26.60 -9.19 -7.03
C THR A 391 26.54 -10.06 -5.77
N ASP A 392 27.69 -10.31 -5.14
CA ASP A 392 27.74 -11.05 -3.87
C ASP A 392 26.98 -10.36 -2.72
N GLN A 393 26.70 -9.06 -2.87
CA GLN A 393 26.00 -8.24 -1.88
C GLN A 393 24.54 -7.94 -2.27
N THR A 394 24.08 -8.43 -3.43
CA THR A 394 22.72 -8.13 -3.89
C THR A 394 21.69 -8.70 -2.93
N CYS A 395 20.83 -7.83 -2.44
CA CYS A 395 19.77 -8.18 -1.50
C CYS A 395 18.45 -7.56 -1.93
N VAL A 396 17.35 -8.26 -1.66
CA VAL A 396 15.99 -7.77 -1.84
C VAL A 396 15.12 -8.18 -0.66
N THR A 397 14.35 -7.23 -0.13
CA THR A 397 13.49 -7.44 1.03
C THR A 397 12.03 -7.44 0.62
N LEU A 398 11.32 -8.55 0.87
CA LEU A 398 9.88 -8.69 0.70
C LEU A 398 9.18 -8.42 2.03
N GLU A 399 8.29 -7.42 2.06
CA GLU A 399 7.45 -7.11 3.21
C GLU A 399 5.98 -7.34 2.89
N ILE A 400 5.33 -8.19 3.68
CA ILE A 400 3.92 -8.56 3.57
C ILE A 400 3.22 -8.31 4.90
N SER A 401 2.01 -7.77 4.85
CA SER A 401 1.13 -7.66 6.02
C SER A 401 -0.29 -8.07 5.66
N ILE A 402 -0.99 -8.77 6.55
CA ILE A 402 -2.36 -9.24 6.33
C ILE A 402 -3.30 -8.61 7.35
N LYS A 403 -4.36 -7.97 6.86
CA LYS A 403 -5.44 -7.45 7.71
C LYS A 403 -6.35 -8.57 8.25
N PRO A 404 -7.01 -8.36 9.40
CA PRO A 404 -7.98 -9.30 9.94
C PRO A 404 -9.05 -9.72 8.90
N PRO A 405 -9.57 -10.96 8.97
CA PRO A 405 -10.70 -11.40 8.18
C PRO A 405 -11.88 -10.44 8.32
N ARG A 406 -12.62 -10.25 7.23
CA ARG A 406 -13.80 -9.39 7.26
C ARG A 406 -14.89 -10.06 8.08
N PRO A 407 -15.70 -9.31 8.84
CA PRO A 407 -16.88 -9.88 9.46
C PRO A 407 -17.79 -10.43 8.36
N LYS A 408 -18.19 -11.70 8.50
CA LYS A 408 -19.18 -12.29 7.59
C LYS A 408 -20.49 -11.53 7.83
N LYS A 409 -20.93 -10.72 6.85
CA LYS A 409 -22.32 -10.26 6.83
C LYS A 409 -23.15 -11.53 6.75
N GLU A 410 -23.95 -11.82 7.77
CA GLU A 410 -24.98 -12.85 7.65
C GLU A 410 -25.78 -12.51 6.40
N ALA A 411 -25.83 -13.44 5.46
CA ALA A 411 -26.61 -13.25 4.26
C ALA A 411 -28.04 -12.95 4.72
N GLN A 412 -28.53 -11.75 4.41
CA GLN A 412 -29.96 -11.47 4.40
C GLN A 412 -30.56 -12.31 3.27
N GLN A 413 -30.78 -13.59 3.57
CA GLN A 413 -31.62 -14.48 2.79
C GLN A 413 -32.94 -14.63 3.55
N ASP A 414 -33.94 -14.02 2.93
CA ASP A 414 -35.36 -14.30 2.99
C ASP A 414 -36.17 -13.99 4.25
N GLN A 415 -37.26 -13.30 3.94
CA GLN A 415 -38.34 -12.81 4.77
C GLN A 415 -39.03 -13.97 5.50
N GLN A 416 -39.58 -13.67 6.70
CA GLN A 416 -40.38 -14.53 7.58
C GLN A 416 -39.60 -15.47 8.51
N LYS A 417 -39.06 -14.90 9.60
CA LYS A 417 -38.94 -15.59 10.89
C LYS A 417 -39.76 -14.85 11.94
N PRO A 418 -40.53 -15.54 12.80
CA PRO A 418 -41.31 -14.89 13.86
C PRO A 418 -40.39 -14.14 14.84
N GLU A 419 -40.81 -12.96 15.28
CA GLU A 419 -40.07 -11.96 16.08
C GLU A 419 -39.64 -12.40 17.50
N ASP A 420 -39.71 -13.67 17.86
CA ASP A 420 -39.51 -14.13 19.26
C ASP A 420 -38.38 -15.14 19.45
N THR A 421 -37.31 -15.06 18.63
CA THR A 421 -36.07 -15.80 18.91
C THR A 421 -34.94 -14.83 19.24
N PRO A 422 -34.27 -14.95 20.40
CA PRO A 422 -33.11 -14.11 20.72
C PRO A 422 -32.08 -14.19 19.59
N GLN A 423 -31.73 -13.05 19.01
CA GLN A 423 -30.60 -12.96 18.09
C GLN A 423 -29.35 -13.46 18.83
N PRO A 424 -28.69 -14.52 18.34
CA PRO A 424 -27.45 -14.97 18.95
C PRO A 424 -26.41 -13.85 18.86
N ASP A 425 -25.69 -13.60 19.95
CA ASP A 425 -24.59 -12.63 19.97
C ASP A 425 -23.66 -12.85 18.76
N PRO A 426 -23.22 -11.80 18.05
CA PRO A 426 -22.37 -11.95 16.87
C PRO A 426 -21.10 -12.70 17.27
N LYS A 427 -20.87 -13.86 16.65
CA LYS A 427 -19.67 -14.66 16.89
C LYS A 427 -18.42 -13.79 16.72
N PRO A 428 -17.48 -13.78 17.67
CA PRO A 428 -16.29 -12.95 17.57
C PRO A 428 -15.53 -13.30 16.29
N THR A 429 -15.30 -12.29 15.44
CA THR A 429 -14.51 -12.46 14.21
C THR A 429 -13.09 -12.86 14.61
N PRO A 430 -12.53 -13.95 14.04
CA PRO A 430 -11.18 -14.38 14.38
C PRO A 430 -10.18 -13.29 14.00
N LYS A 431 -9.15 -13.09 14.84
CA LYS A 431 -8.12 -12.06 14.58
C LYS A 431 -7.38 -12.31 13.26
N PHE A 432 -7.09 -13.57 12.94
CA PHE A 432 -6.46 -13.99 11.70
C PHE A 432 -6.97 -15.37 11.29
N ASN A 433 -6.74 -15.75 10.03
CA ASN A 433 -7.05 -17.07 9.49
C ASN A 433 -5.77 -17.91 9.42
N GLN A 434 -5.77 -19.07 10.07
CA GLN A 434 -4.61 -19.97 10.13
C GLN A 434 -4.21 -20.52 8.76
N ALA A 435 -5.17 -20.82 7.89
CA ALA A 435 -4.91 -21.32 6.54
C ALA A 435 -4.16 -20.27 5.69
N GLU A 436 -4.42 -18.98 5.90
CA GLU A 436 -3.72 -17.91 5.19
C GLU A 436 -2.25 -17.81 5.62
N VAL A 437 -1.97 -18.06 6.91
CA VAL A 437 -0.59 -18.13 7.44
C VAL A 437 0.13 -19.35 6.86
N GLY A 438 -0.53 -20.52 6.82
CA GLY A 438 0.02 -21.73 6.20
C GLY A 438 0.35 -21.52 4.73
N LEU A 439 -0.56 -20.90 3.98
CA LEU A 439 -0.36 -20.59 2.57
C LEU A 439 0.83 -19.64 2.37
N LEU A 440 0.96 -18.61 3.21
CA LEU A 440 2.10 -17.70 3.19
C LEU A 440 3.43 -18.41 3.46
N LEU A 441 3.46 -19.38 4.38
CA LEU A 441 4.65 -20.21 4.65
C LEU A 441 5.05 -21.05 3.44
N LEU A 442 4.09 -21.65 2.73
CA LEU A 442 4.38 -22.42 1.52
C LEU A 442 4.88 -21.54 0.37
N LEU A 443 4.32 -20.33 0.22
CA LEU A 443 4.80 -19.34 -0.74
C LEU A 443 6.23 -18.87 -0.40
N LEU A 444 6.50 -18.58 0.88
CA LEU A 444 7.83 -18.22 1.36
C LEU A 444 8.84 -19.34 1.04
N LYS A 445 8.48 -20.59 1.31
CA LYS A 445 9.31 -21.76 0.98
C LYS A 445 9.65 -21.79 -0.52
N ASP A 446 8.67 -21.64 -1.40
CA ASP A 446 8.89 -21.70 -2.84
C ASP A 446 9.76 -20.53 -3.36
N LEU A 447 9.65 -19.34 -2.75
CA LEU A 447 10.57 -18.23 -3.03
C LEU A 447 11.98 -18.53 -2.51
N TRP A 448 12.08 -19.10 -1.30
CA TRP A 448 13.33 -19.38 -0.61
C TRP A 448 14.19 -20.40 -1.35
N THR A 449 13.57 -21.41 -1.95
CA THR A 449 14.23 -22.49 -2.70
C THR A 449 14.46 -22.16 -4.18
N GLY A 450 14.00 -20.99 -4.64
CA GLY A 450 14.07 -20.61 -6.06
C GLY A 450 13.08 -21.36 -6.95
N ASP A 451 12.10 -22.08 -6.39
CA ASP A 451 11.03 -22.76 -7.14
C ASP A 451 10.04 -21.76 -7.76
N LEU A 452 9.86 -20.60 -7.12
CA LEU A 452 9.04 -19.50 -7.58
C LEU A 452 9.91 -18.36 -8.13
N ALA A 453 10.00 -18.29 -9.45
CA ALA A 453 10.63 -17.17 -10.15
C ALA A 453 9.70 -15.94 -10.28
N ILE A 454 10.30 -14.75 -10.29
CA ILE A 454 9.63 -13.44 -10.40
C ILE A 454 10.11 -12.71 -11.65
N GLY A 455 9.21 -11.95 -12.27
CA GLY A 455 9.52 -11.13 -13.44
C GLY A 455 9.38 -11.88 -14.77
N GLY A 456 9.76 -11.17 -15.83
CA GLY A 456 9.75 -11.69 -17.20
C GLY A 456 10.89 -12.67 -17.43
N THR A 457 10.78 -13.47 -18.50
CA THR A 457 11.84 -14.39 -18.93
C THR A 457 12.22 -15.45 -17.87
N SER A 458 11.28 -15.87 -17.03
CA SER A 458 11.52 -16.95 -16.07
C SER A 458 11.85 -18.30 -16.72
N SER A 459 11.37 -18.54 -17.94
CA SER A 459 11.62 -19.76 -18.73
C SER A 459 13.10 -20.00 -19.08
N ILE A 460 13.94 -18.98 -18.95
CA ILE A 460 15.39 -19.05 -19.22
C ILE A 460 16.22 -18.97 -17.92
N GLY A 461 15.60 -19.16 -16.75
CA GLY A 461 16.30 -19.15 -15.47
C GLY A 461 16.61 -17.75 -14.94
N ARG A 462 15.68 -16.80 -15.08
CA ARG A 462 15.80 -15.49 -14.42
C ARG A 462 14.82 -15.32 -13.27
N GLY A 463 15.21 -14.46 -12.34
CA GLY A 463 14.34 -13.99 -11.26
C GLY A 463 14.04 -15.03 -10.19
N ARG A 464 14.88 -16.08 -10.07
CA ARG A 464 14.85 -16.97 -8.90
C ARG A 464 15.56 -16.33 -7.74
N LEU A 465 15.01 -16.53 -6.55
CA LEU A 465 15.54 -16.01 -5.30
C LEU A 465 16.06 -17.14 -4.42
N GLN A 466 16.94 -16.78 -3.51
CA GLN A 466 17.42 -17.65 -2.45
C GLN A 466 17.27 -16.89 -1.13
N GLY A 467 16.61 -17.50 -0.15
CA GLY A 467 16.37 -16.85 1.14
C GLY A 467 17.62 -16.79 2.01
N LEU A 468 17.77 -15.67 2.72
CA LEU A 468 18.85 -15.41 3.68
C LEU A 468 18.29 -15.51 5.10
N GLU A 469 17.28 -14.69 5.38
CA GLU A 469 16.56 -14.64 6.64
C GLU A 469 15.11 -14.19 6.43
N ALA A 470 14.20 -14.58 7.33
CA ALA A 470 12.87 -14.01 7.39
C ALA A 470 12.33 -13.97 8.81
N THR A 471 11.45 -13.00 9.08
CA THR A 471 10.72 -12.87 10.32
C THR A 471 9.23 -12.88 10.02
N LEU A 472 8.53 -13.87 10.56
CA LEU A 472 7.06 -13.96 10.55
C LEU A 472 6.55 -13.64 11.96
N THR A 473 5.62 -12.69 12.06
CA THR A 473 4.90 -12.39 13.30
C THR A 473 3.43 -12.75 13.13
N VAL A 474 2.88 -13.51 14.08
CA VAL A 474 1.47 -13.94 14.11
C VAL A 474 0.89 -13.66 15.50
N ASP A 475 -0.02 -12.69 15.59
CA ASP A 475 -0.66 -12.23 16.85
C ASP A 475 0.34 -12.02 18.00
N GLY A 476 1.48 -11.38 17.67
CA GLY A 476 2.57 -11.09 18.62
C GLY A 476 3.60 -12.20 18.82
N ALA A 477 3.34 -13.42 18.34
CA ALA A 477 4.35 -14.49 18.33
C ALA A 477 5.28 -14.34 17.13
N GLU A 478 6.60 -14.32 17.37
CA GLU A 478 7.62 -14.09 16.36
C GLU A 478 8.35 -15.40 16.01
N PHE A 479 8.58 -15.62 14.72
CA PHE A 479 9.31 -16.74 14.14
C PHE A 479 10.39 -16.21 13.19
N CYS A 480 11.65 -16.43 13.55
CA CYS A 480 12.81 -16.01 12.78
C CYS A 480 13.46 -17.21 12.09
N PHE A 481 13.45 -17.20 10.77
CA PHE A 481 14.06 -18.20 9.90
C PHE A 481 15.43 -17.69 9.44
N LYS A 482 16.48 -18.48 9.62
CA LYS A 482 17.81 -18.20 9.05
C LYS A 482 18.33 -19.40 8.29
N GLN A 483 18.95 -19.14 7.14
CA GLN A 483 19.64 -20.18 6.37
C GLN A 483 20.83 -20.69 7.19
N ALA A 484 20.92 -22.00 7.41
CA ALA A 484 22.05 -22.59 8.10
C ALA A 484 23.31 -22.57 7.21
N THR A 485 24.48 -22.50 7.85
CA THR A 485 25.80 -22.58 7.21
C THR A 485 26.11 -23.96 6.63
N ASP A 486 25.41 -25.00 7.10
CA ASP A 486 25.84 -26.40 6.94
C ASP A 486 25.20 -27.10 5.73
N GLY A 487 24.51 -26.36 4.87
CA GLY A 487 23.97 -26.85 3.60
C GLY A 487 22.64 -26.22 3.18
N ILE A 488 22.41 -26.20 1.87
CA ILE A 488 21.16 -25.77 1.24
C ILE A 488 20.01 -26.60 1.82
N GLY A 489 19.02 -25.94 2.43
CA GLY A 489 17.78 -26.57 2.90
C GLY A 489 17.66 -26.87 4.39
N SER A 490 18.68 -26.58 5.22
CA SER A 490 18.52 -26.57 6.68
C SER A 490 18.24 -25.15 7.19
N LEU A 491 17.13 -24.99 7.91
CA LEU A 491 16.66 -23.71 8.46
C LEU A 491 16.82 -23.71 9.98
N HIS A 492 17.44 -22.67 10.50
CA HIS A 492 17.45 -22.38 11.94
C HIS A 492 16.23 -21.52 12.25
N ILE A 493 15.33 -22.04 13.09
CA ILE A 493 14.11 -21.35 13.49
C ILE A 493 14.25 -20.95 14.96
N THR A 494 14.12 -19.66 15.24
CA THR A 494 14.19 -19.06 16.57
C THR A 494 13.01 -18.11 16.79
N GLY A 495 12.83 -17.56 17.99
CA GLY A 495 11.77 -16.59 18.29
C GLY A 495 10.90 -16.98 19.49
N THR A 496 9.83 -16.21 19.72
CA THR A 496 8.89 -16.42 20.84
C THR A 496 7.82 -17.46 20.51
N GLY A 497 7.55 -17.69 19.23
CA GLY A 497 6.60 -18.69 18.75
C GLY A 497 7.11 -20.13 18.90
N LYS A 498 6.19 -21.08 19.11
CA LYS A 498 6.53 -22.50 19.19
C LYS A 498 6.59 -23.11 17.80
N ARG A 499 7.67 -23.82 17.46
CA ARG A 499 7.88 -24.43 16.13
C ARG A 499 6.69 -25.29 15.67
N ASP A 500 6.04 -26.02 16.58
CA ASP A 500 4.89 -26.87 16.27
C ASP A 500 3.69 -26.08 15.71
N GLN A 501 3.56 -24.78 16.05
CA GLN A 501 2.50 -23.92 15.52
C GLN A 501 2.63 -23.72 14.00
N LEU A 502 3.86 -23.72 13.47
CA LEU A 502 4.08 -23.57 12.02
C LEU A 502 3.46 -24.73 11.24
N GLN A 503 3.61 -25.96 11.76
CA GLN A 503 3.01 -27.15 11.16
C GLN A 503 1.48 -27.08 11.23
N MET A 504 0.92 -26.65 12.37
CA MET A 504 -0.53 -26.44 12.52
C MET A 504 -1.11 -25.46 11.49
N TYR A 505 -0.40 -24.36 11.19
CA TYR A 505 -0.83 -23.40 10.19
C TYR A 505 -0.89 -24.01 8.77
N VAL A 506 0.09 -24.85 8.42
CA VAL A 506 0.10 -25.54 7.12
C VAL A 506 -1.02 -26.58 7.04
N GLU A 507 -1.26 -27.33 8.11
CA GLU A 507 -2.34 -28.32 8.19
C GLU A 507 -3.73 -27.67 8.09
N ALA A 508 -3.90 -26.45 8.61
CA ALA A 508 -5.15 -25.69 8.54
C ALA A 508 -5.61 -25.40 7.10
N ILE A 509 -4.70 -25.39 6.11
CA ILE A 509 -5.05 -25.25 4.69
C ILE A 509 -5.94 -26.41 4.25
N GLY A 510 -5.55 -27.64 4.59
CA GLY A 510 -6.29 -28.85 4.25
C GLY A 510 -7.54 -29.07 5.11
N ALA A 511 -7.57 -28.55 6.34
CA ALA A 511 -8.77 -28.59 7.19
C ALA A 511 -9.90 -27.68 6.69
N SER A 512 -9.60 -26.76 5.76
CA SER A 512 -10.57 -25.86 5.12
C SER A 512 -11.20 -26.46 3.85
N SER A 513 -10.93 -27.74 3.54
CA SER A 513 -11.42 -28.48 2.37
C SER A 513 -12.85 -28.97 2.51
#